data_AF-A0A7X8VBQ5-F1
#
_entry.id   AF-A0A7X8VBQ5-F1
#
_cell.length_a   1.000
_cell.length_b   1.000
_cell.length_c   1.000
_cell.angle_alpha   90.00
_cell.angle_beta   90.00
_cell.angle_gamma   90.00
#
_symmetry.space_group_name_H-M   'P 1'
#
loop_
_entity.id
_entity.type
_entity.pdbx_description
1 polymer ?
#
loop_
_entity_poly.entity_id
_entity_poly.type
_entity_poly.pdbx_seq_one_letter_code
_entity_poly.pdbx_strand_id
1 'polypeptide(L)'
;MHTVHLPIAETPIKALQYLAYPLCVLLNYEECLPWFYNNYIQLDFIVTKSGGLVNFIDGWLSDVPWLFVQQLQKKYFLPLCGEDLNRVIKNFIDDGWYVYSWVDEYYVPNRPAYQKKHFMHDFMLYGYMDADEEYSILGYTKDRTFTTSKISYKG
;
A
#
# COMPACT_ATOMS: atom_id res chain seq x y z
N MET A 1 11.71 15.28 17.46
CA MET A 1 11.28 13.89 17.15
C MET A 1 9.96 14.01 16.43
N HIS A 2 9.93 13.60 15.17
CA HIS A 2 8.80 13.84 14.28
C HIS A 2 8.06 12.52 14.03
N THR A 3 6.73 12.61 13.99
CA THR A 3 5.86 11.45 13.80
C THR A 3 4.71 11.89 12.91
N VAL A 4 4.44 11.12 11.86
CA VAL A 4 3.29 11.34 10.98
C VAL A 4 2.55 10.04 10.79
N HIS A 5 1.23 10.12 10.87
CA HIS A 5 0.31 9.03 10.53
C HIS A 5 -0.82 9.61 9.69
N LEU A 6 -0.86 9.21 8.43
CA LEU A 6 -1.93 9.54 7.51
C LEU A 6 -3.18 8.71 7.82
N PRO A 7 -4.38 9.26 7.65
CA PRO A 7 -5.62 8.59 8.03
C PRO A 7 -5.88 7.34 7.17
N ILE A 8 -6.24 6.23 7.81
CA ILE A 8 -6.65 5.01 7.11
C ILE A 8 -8.02 4.56 7.61
N ALA A 9 -8.93 4.35 6.67
CA ALA A 9 -10.25 3.82 6.95
C ALA A 9 -10.23 2.28 6.94
N GLU A 10 -11.19 1.69 7.63
CA GLU A 10 -11.48 0.26 7.45
C GLU A 10 -12.08 0.04 6.06
N THR A 11 -11.52 -0.92 5.31
CA THR A 11 -12.05 -1.32 4.01
C THR A 11 -12.92 -2.56 4.12
N PRO A 12 -14.09 -2.61 3.46
CA PRO A 12 -14.92 -3.82 3.38
C PRO A 12 -14.31 -4.88 2.46
N ILE A 13 -13.35 -4.52 1.59
CA ILE A 13 -12.71 -5.44 0.63
C ILE A 13 -11.28 -5.72 1.09
N LYS A 14 -11.08 -6.91 1.68
CA LYS A 14 -9.80 -7.37 2.29
C LYS A 14 -9.24 -8.64 1.66
N ALA A 15 -9.68 -9.03 0.46
CA ALA A 15 -9.18 -10.25 -0.18
C ALA A 15 -7.90 -10.00 -1.00
N LEU A 16 -7.82 -8.81 -1.61
CA LEU A 16 -6.73 -8.42 -2.52
C LEU A 16 -6.18 -7.06 -2.09
N GLN A 17 -4.89 -7.00 -1.75
CA GLN A 17 -4.21 -5.78 -1.31
C GLN A 17 -4.34 -4.59 -2.27
N TYR A 18 -4.20 -4.83 -3.57
CA TYR A 18 -4.28 -3.76 -4.57
C TYR A 18 -5.67 -3.09 -4.61
N LEU A 19 -6.72 -3.76 -4.11
CA LEU A 19 -8.04 -3.17 -3.89
C LEU A 19 -8.17 -2.60 -2.47
N ALA A 20 -7.63 -3.29 -1.47
CA ALA A 20 -7.75 -2.90 -0.07
C ALA A 20 -7.04 -1.57 0.25
N TYR A 21 -5.81 -1.40 -0.23
CA TYR A 21 -4.99 -0.21 0.03
C TYR A 21 -5.61 1.11 -0.44
N PRO A 22 -6.04 1.27 -1.70
CA PRO A 22 -6.70 2.51 -2.12
C PRO A 22 -8.00 2.77 -1.37
N LEU A 23 -8.78 1.73 -1.05
CA LEU A 23 -9.99 1.88 -0.26
C LEU A 23 -9.72 2.36 1.17
N CYS A 24 -8.62 1.92 1.79
CA CYS A 24 -8.18 2.46 3.07
C CYS A 24 -7.87 3.96 3.00
N VAL A 25 -7.52 4.51 1.84
CA VAL A 25 -7.31 5.96 1.65
C VAL A 25 -8.63 6.67 1.35
N LEU A 26 -9.38 6.16 0.37
CA LEU A 26 -10.62 6.75 -0.13
C LEU A 26 -11.73 6.81 0.91
N LEU A 27 -11.94 5.73 1.65
CA LEU A 27 -13.08 5.60 2.56
C LEU A 27 -12.93 6.41 3.85
N ASN A 28 -11.86 7.21 3.98
CA ASN A 28 -11.80 8.28 4.97
C ASN A 28 -12.76 9.45 4.63
N TYR A 29 -13.23 9.53 3.38
CA TYR A 29 -14.04 10.62 2.86
C TYR A 29 -15.40 10.08 2.38
N GLU A 30 -16.49 10.50 3.02
CA GLU A 30 -17.84 10.02 2.71
C GLU A 30 -18.26 10.35 1.27
N GLU A 31 -17.70 11.40 0.70
CA GLU A 31 -17.90 11.83 -0.70
C GLU A 31 -17.42 10.77 -1.70
N CYS A 32 -16.53 9.87 -1.29
CA CYS A 32 -16.07 8.76 -2.11
C CYS A 32 -17.04 7.56 -2.12
N LEU A 33 -17.99 7.49 -1.18
CA LEU A 33 -18.92 6.35 -1.05
C LEU A 33 -19.77 6.12 -2.29
N PRO A 34 -20.33 7.14 -2.98
CA PRO A 34 -21.06 6.93 -4.22
C PRO A 34 -20.19 6.27 -5.30
N TRP A 35 -18.91 6.65 -5.42
CA TRP A 35 -17.99 6.02 -6.36
C TRP A 35 -17.71 4.57 -5.95
N PHE A 36 -17.44 4.31 -4.67
CA PHE A 36 -17.23 2.96 -4.15
C PHE A 36 -18.43 2.06 -4.44
N TYR A 37 -19.64 2.48 -4.07
CA TYR A 37 -20.84 1.68 -4.29
C TYR A 37 -21.11 1.44 -5.78
N ASN A 38 -20.86 2.40 -6.67
CA ASN A 38 -21.07 2.17 -8.10
C ASN A 38 -20.04 1.21 -8.72
N ASN A 39 -18.81 1.17 -8.21
CA ASN A 39 -17.71 0.42 -8.83
C ASN A 39 -17.42 -0.95 -8.16
N TYR A 40 -18.01 -1.24 -7.00
CA TYR A 40 -17.83 -2.52 -6.30
C TYR A 40 -19.09 -3.41 -6.27
N ILE A 41 -20.06 -3.17 -7.16
CA ILE A 41 -21.24 -4.04 -7.35
C ILE A 41 -21.00 -5.08 -8.45
N GLN A 42 -20.42 -4.67 -9.57
CA GLN A 42 -20.23 -5.54 -10.72
C GLN A 42 -18.95 -6.37 -10.54
N LEU A 43 -19.05 -7.66 -10.88
CA LEU A 43 -17.88 -8.53 -10.98
C LEU A 43 -17.37 -8.50 -12.41
N ASP A 44 -16.08 -8.29 -12.55
CA ASP A 44 -15.33 -8.51 -13.78
C ASP A 44 -14.57 -9.85 -13.69
N PHE A 45 -14.44 -10.53 -14.83
CA PHE A 45 -13.70 -11.78 -14.92
C PHE A 45 -12.75 -11.76 -16.11
N ILE A 46 -11.46 -11.68 -15.80
CA ILE A 46 -10.41 -11.69 -16.81
C ILE A 46 -9.93 -13.12 -16.98
N VAL A 47 -10.17 -13.74 -18.15
CA VAL A 47 -9.66 -15.08 -18.45
C VAL A 47 -8.15 -15.01 -18.70
N THR A 48 -7.37 -15.66 -17.84
CA THR A 48 -5.93 -15.82 -18.01
C THR A 48 -5.59 -17.28 -18.28
N LYS A 49 -4.41 -17.53 -18.86
CA LYS A 49 -3.89 -18.91 -19.09
C LYS A 49 -3.81 -19.75 -17.80
N SER A 50 -3.89 -19.12 -16.63
CA SER A 50 -3.76 -19.73 -15.31
C SER A 50 -5.07 -19.79 -14.51
N GLY A 51 -6.25 -19.63 -15.13
CA GLY A 51 -7.54 -19.84 -14.46
C GLY A 51 -8.38 -18.59 -14.17
N GLY A 52 -7.94 -17.43 -14.65
CA GLY A 52 -8.68 -16.17 -14.59
C GLY A 52 -8.68 -15.46 -13.23
N LEU A 53 -9.00 -14.17 -13.24
CA LEU A 53 -9.06 -13.29 -12.08
C LEU A 53 -10.47 -12.70 -11.98
N VAL A 54 -11.14 -12.88 -10.84
CA VAL A 54 -12.37 -12.16 -10.50
C VAL A 54 -11.98 -10.84 -9.86
N ASN A 55 -12.49 -9.73 -10.37
CA ASN A 55 -12.23 -8.38 -9.89
C ASN A 55 -13.55 -7.59 -9.79
N PHE A 56 -13.49 -6.38 -9.23
CA PHE A 56 -14.62 -5.45 -9.18
C PHE A 56 -14.44 -4.28 -10.15
N ILE A 57 -13.21 -3.77 -10.26
CA ILE A 57 -12.88 -2.62 -11.10
C ILE A 57 -11.84 -3.05 -12.13
N ASP A 58 -12.16 -2.83 -13.40
CA ASP A 58 -11.19 -2.88 -14.49
C ASP A 58 -10.55 -1.49 -14.61
N GLY A 59 -9.31 -1.35 -14.12
CA GLY A 59 -8.61 -0.06 -14.08
C GLY A 59 -7.41 -0.04 -13.14
N TRP A 60 -6.51 0.92 -13.37
CA TRP A 60 -5.38 1.21 -12.49
C TRP A 60 -5.80 2.17 -11.37
N LEU A 61 -4.99 2.25 -10.30
CA LEU A 61 -5.21 3.22 -9.22
C LEU A 61 -5.38 4.66 -9.72
N SER A 62 -4.72 5.02 -10.82
CA SER A 62 -4.81 6.34 -11.45
C SER A 62 -6.17 6.64 -12.09
N ASP A 63 -7.00 5.62 -12.31
CA ASP A 63 -8.31 5.79 -12.92
C ASP A 63 -9.39 6.11 -11.88
N VAL A 64 -9.04 6.07 -10.58
CA VAL A 64 -9.94 6.45 -9.49
C VAL A 64 -10.01 7.98 -9.39
N PRO A 65 -11.17 8.63 -9.65
CA PRO A 65 -11.27 10.09 -9.73
C PRO A 65 -10.87 10.84 -8.46
N TRP A 66 -11.01 10.19 -7.31
CA TRP A 66 -10.75 10.75 -5.98
C TRP A 66 -9.31 10.49 -5.48
N LEU A 67 -8.49 9.77 -6.25
CA LEU A 67 -7.09 9.53 -5.92
C LEU A 67 -6.18 10.33 -6.84
N PHE A 68 -5.33 11.16 -6.24
CA PHE A 68 -4.19 11.70 -6.94
C PHE A 68 -3.04 10.69 -6.85
N VAL A 69 -2.58 10.19 -8.00
CA VAL A 69 -1.57 9.12 -8.08
C VAL A 69 -0.37 9.59 -8.88
N GLN A 70 0.81 9.56 -8.25
CA GLN A 70 2.09 9.78 -8.91
C GLN A 70 2.88 8.48 -8.99
N GLN A 71 3.22 8.04 -10.21
CA GLN A 71 4.03 6.85 -10.44
C GLN A 71 5.49 7.24 -10.69
N LEU A 72 6.38 6.80 -9.80
CA LEU A 72 7.82 7.05 -9.90
C LEU A 72 8.53 5.77 -10.33
N GLN A 73 9.27 5.82 -11.44
CA GLN A 73 10.05 4.67 -11.90
C GLN A 73 11.29 4.48 -11.02
N LYS A 74 11.33 3.37 -10.26
CA LYS A 74 12.43 3.03 -9.32
C LYS A 74 13.82 3.19 -9.94
N LYS A 75 14.00 2.78 -11.20
CA LYS A 75 15.27 2.88 -11.94
C LYS A 75 15.85 4.29 -11.96
N TYR A 76 14.99 5.30 -12.06
CA TYR A 76 15.39 6.71 -12.12
C TYR A 76 15.27 7.41 -10.77
N PHE A 77 14.29 6.99 -9.95
CA PHE A 77 14.04 7.59 -8.65
C PHE A 77 15.11 7.23 -7.60
N LEU A 78 15.51 5.95 -7.50
CA LEU A 78 16.45 5.51 -6.45
C LEU A 78 17.82 6.20 -6.55
N PRO A 79 18.44 6.35 -7.75
CA PRO A 79 19.69 7.11 -7.86
C PRO A 79 19.57 8.58 -7.43
N LEU A 80 18.40 9.21 -7.63
CA LEU A 80 18.16 10.59 -7.20
C LEU A 80 18.01 10.73 -5.68
N CYS A 81 17.61 9.67 -5.00
CA CYS A 81 17.53 9.65 -3.53
C CYS A 81 18.90 9.56 -2.86
N GLY A 82 19.90 9.01 -3.57
CA GLY A 82 21.23 8.74 -3.00
C GLY A 82 21.15 7.80 -1.80
N GLU A 83 21.94 8.10 -0.76
CA GLU A 83 21.93 7.34 0.51
C GLU A 83 20.72 7.68 1.40
N ASP A 84 19.87 8.63 1.00
CA ASP A 84 18.86 9.23 1.87
C ASP A 84 17.42 8.93 1.44
N LEU A 85 17.19 7.68 1.01
CA LEU A 85 15.86 7.19 0.63
C LEU A 85 14.83 7.40 1.75
N ASN A 86 15.24 7.21 3.01
CA ASN A 86 14.36 7.39 4.15
C ASN A 86 13.89 8.84 4.29
N ARG A 87 14.77 9.85 4.16
CA ARG A 87 14.32 11.25 4.16
C ARG A 87 13.35 11.54 3.02
N VAL A 88 13.62 11.03 1.81
CA VAL A 88 12.73 11.28 0.67
C VAL A 88 11.34 10.66 0.89
N ILE A 89 11.26 9.42 1.38
CA ILE A 89 9.99 8.77 1.73
C ILE A 89 9.25 9.55 2.82
N LYS A 90 9.96 10.00 3.87
CA LYS A 90 9.38 10.79 4.95
C LYS A 90 8.81 12.12 4.45
N ASN A 91 9.51 12.82 3.56
CA ASN A 91 9.00 14.05 2.95
C ASN A 91 7.68 13.82 2.18
N PHE A 92 7.56 12.71 1.44
CA PHE A 92 6.29 12.37 0.78
C PHE A 92 5.17 12.18 1.80
N ILE A 93 5.44 11.46 2.89
CA ILE A 93 4.46 11.22 3.95
C ILE A 93 4.08 12.53 4.67
N ASP A 94 5.05 13.41 4.93
CA ASP A 94 4.82 14.75 5.49
C ASP A 94 3.90 15.60 4.60
N ASP A 95 4.05 15.47 3.28
CA ASP A 95 3.22 16.14 2.28
C ASP A 95 1.84 15.48 2.06
N GLY A 96 1.50 14.44 2.84
CA GLY A 96 0.20 13.76 2.77
C GLY A 96 0.13 12.57 1.81
N TRP A 97 1.26 12.12 1.28
CA TRP A 97 1.31 11.00 0.33
C TRP A 97 1.47 9.65 1.00
N TYR A 98 0.64 8.71 0.56
CA TYR A 98 0.81 7.29 0.85
C TYR A 98 1.83 6.71 -0.13
N VAL A 99 2.79 5.94 0.36
CA VAL A 99 3.80 5.30 -0.50
C VAL A 99 3.39 3.85 -0.75
N TYR A 100 2.96 3.57 -1.97
CA TYR A 100 2.66 2.21 -2.44
C TYR A 100 3.80 1.69 -3.33
N SER A 101 4.41 0.57 -2.95
CA SER A 101 5.57 0.01 -3.64
C SER A 101 5.69 -1.49 -3.40
N TRP A 102 6.80 -2.07 -3.83
CA TRP A 102 7.14 -3.48 -3.63
C TRP A 102 8.38 -3.64 -2.75
N VAL A 103 8.31 -4.59 -1.82
CA VAL A 103 9.37 -4.99 -0.88
C VAL A 103 9.53 -6.50 -0.92
N ASP A 104 10.71 -6.98 -0.54
CA ASP A 104 10.92 -8.41 -0.33
C ASP A 104 10.45 -8.82 1.08
N GLU A 105 9.35 -9.59 1.14
CA GLU A 105 8.76 -10.04 2.40
C GLU A 105 9.68 -10.91 3.25
N TYR A 106 10.78 -11.42 2.70
CA TYR A 106 11.81 -12.11 3.49
C TYR A 106 12.29 -11.26 4.68
N TYR A 107 12.34 -9.94 4.51
CA TYR A 107 12.81 -8.97 5.51
C TYR A 107 11.68 -8.32 6.31
N VAL A 108 10.41 -8.59 6.01
CA VAL A 108 9.28 -7.94 6.66
C VAL A 108 8.70 -8.85 7.74
N PRO A 109 8.83 -8.51 9.04
CA PRO A 109 8.32 -9.35 10.12
C PRO A 109 6.82 -9.65 9.98
N ASN A 110 6.41 -10.81 10.49
CA ASN A 110 5.01 -11.26 10.50
C ASN A 110 4.38 -11.44 9.10
N ARG A 111 5.16 -11.49 8.02
CA ARG A 111 4.69 -11.88 6.68
C ARG A 111 4.78 -13.38 6.45
N PRO A 112 3.97 -13.97 5.54
CA PRO A 112 4.06 -15.39 5.19
C PRO A 112 5.46 -15.84 4.78
N ALA A 113 6.21 -15.00 4.06
CA ALA A 113 7.55 -15.30 3.53
C ALA A 113 8.72 -14.88 4.45
N TYR A 114 8.45 -14.20 5.58
CA TYR A 114 9.47 -13.70 6.49
C TYR A 114 10.45 -14.79 6.91
N GLN A 115 11.74 -14.57 6.63
CA GLN A 115 12.84 -15.50 6.92
C GLN A 115 12.66 -16.93 6.36
N LYS A 116 11.80 -17.11 5.35
CA LYS A 116 11.53 -18.43 4.72
C LYS A 116 11.91 -18.47 3.25
N LYS A 117 11.55 -17.44 2.49
CA LYS A 117 11.86 -17.33 1.06
C LYS A 117 11.84 -15.86 0.62
N HIS A 118 12.66 -15.53 -0.37
CA HIS A 118 12.55 -14.26 -1.06
C HIS A 118 11.21 -14.20 -1.80
N PHE A 119 10.44 -13.15 -1.56
CA PHE A 119 9.13 -12.96 -2.16
C PHE A 119 8.83 -11.47 -2.30
N MET A 120 8.95 -10.98 -3.53
CA MET A 120 8.62 -9.60 -3.87
C MET A 120 7.10 -9.43 -3.82
N HIS A 121 6.65 -8.52 -2.96
CA HIS A 121 5.23 -8.30 -2.73
C HIS A 121 4.98 -6.82 -2.49
N ASP A 122 3.76 -6.37 -2.81
CA ASP A 122 3.42 -4.98 -2.65
C ASP A 122 3.11 -4.63 -1.17
N PHE A 123 3.28 -3.37 -0.82
CA PHE A 123 3.06 -2.84 0.52
C PHE A 123 2.73 -1.35 0.45
N MET A 124 1.97 -0.85 1.44
CA MET A 124 1.67 0.57 1.57
C MET A 124 2.22 1.13 2.88
N LEU A 125 2.97 2.22 2.80
CA LEU A 125 3.35 3.07 3.93
C LEU A 125 2.34 4.19 4.08
N TYR A 126 1.99 4.50 5.32
CA TYR A 126 1.08 5.60 5.65
C TYR A 126 1.60 6.46 6.82
N GLY A 127 2.78 6.17 7.35
CA GLY A 127 3.31 6.90 8.49
C GLY A 127 4.69 6.45 8.91
N TYR A 128 5.28 7.17 9.85
CA TYR A 128 6.55 6.85 10.49
C TYR A 128 6.67 7.47 11.89
N MET A 129 7.58 6.93 12.69
CA MET A 129 7.93 7.45 14.01
C MET A 129 9.45 7.50 14.17
N ASP A 130 10.03 8.71 14.18
CA ASP A 130 11.49 8.88 14.25
C ASP A 130 12.09 8.37 15.56
N ALA A 131 11.32 8.39 16.67
CA ALA A 131 11.82 7.92 17.97
C ALA A 131 12.16 6.42 17.96
N ASP A 132 11.35 5.63 17.26
CA ASP A 132 11.51 4.17 17.15
C ASP A 132 12.27 3.76 15.87
N GLU A 133 12.43 4.70 14.93
CA GLU A 133 12.95 4.48 13.58
C GLU A 133 12.15 3.41 12.81
N GLU A 134 10.82 3.57 12.85
CA GLU A 134 9.86 2.64 12.26
C GLU A 134 8.90 3.32 11.28
N TYR A 135 8.61 2.64 10.17
CA TYR A 135 7.48 2.95 9.31
C TYR A 135 6.22 2.20 9.77
N SER A 136 5.08 2.83 9.57
CA SER A 136 3.76 2.20 9.69
C SER A 136 3.30 1.71 8.33
N ILE A 137 3.00 0.41 8.25
CA ILE A 137 2.72 -0.28 7.00
C ILE A 137 1.38 -1.02 7.07
N LEU A 138 0.70 -1.15 5.95
CA LEU A 138 -0.47 -2.02 5.78
C LEU A 138 -0.09 -3.29 5.00
N GLY A 139 -0.71 -4.41 5.35
CA GLY A 139 -0.57 -5.67 4.61
C GLY A 139 -1.16 -6.88 5.34
N TYR A 140 -0.88 -8.07 4.85
CA TYR A 140 -1.39 -9.32 5.42
C TYR A 140 -0.37 -9.98 6.34
N THR A 141 -0.83 -10.42 7.51
CA THR A 141 -0.01 -11.24 8.39
C THR A 141 0.20 -12.64 7.82
N LYS A 142 1.10 -13.42 8.44
CA LYS A 142 1.26 -14.86 8.17
C LYS A 142 -0.07 -15.64 8.27
N ASP A 143 -1.01 -15.15 9.08
CA ASP A 143 -2.33 -15.74 9.31
C ASP A 143 -3.40 -15.15 8.37
N ARG A 144 -2.97 -14.47 7.30
CA ARG A 144 -3.81 -13.82 6.28
C ARG A 144 -4.77 -12.77 6.84
N THR A 145 -4.43 -12.17 7.97
CA THR A 145 -5.20 -11.06 8.53
C THR A 145 -4.72 -9.75 7.92
N PHE A 146 -5.60 -9.00 7.29
CA PHE A 146 -5.31 -7.64 6.82
C PHE A 146 -5.23 -6.68 8.01
N THR A 147 -4.05 -6.09 8.24
CA THR A 147 -3.82 -5.24 9.40
C THR A 147 -2.65 -4.29 9.18
N THR A 148 -2.51 -3.33 10.09
CA THR A 148 -1.33 -2.48 10.21
C THR A 148 -0.22 -3.19 10.96
N SER A 149 1.02 -2.97 10.56
CA SER A 149 2.20 -3.38 11.31
C SER A 149 3.27 -2.30 11.23
N LYS A 150 4.37 -2.50 11.95
CA LYS A 150 5.53 -1.61 11.88
C LYS A 150 6.74 -2.34 11.26
N ILE A 151 7.63 -1.58 10.65
CA ILE A 151 8.92 -2.09 10.14
C ILE A 151 10.02 -1.08 10.42
N SER A 152 11.15 -1.54 10.95
CA SER A 152 12.30 -0.67 11.18
C SER A 152 12.97 -0.29 9.86
N TYR A 153 13.46 0.94 9.80
CA TYR A 153 14.30 1.43 8.71
C TYR A 153 15.76 1.68 9.12
N LYS A 154 16.19 1.07 10.25
CA LYS A 154 17.60 0.96 10.64
C LYS A 154 18.33 0.05 9.66
N GLY A 155 19.49 0.53 9.20
CA GLY A 155 20.43 -0.24 8.36
C GLY A 155 21.11 -1.37 9.11
#